data_AF-A0A897N5K8-F1
#
_entry.id   AF-A0A897N5K8-F1
#
_cell.length_a   1.000
_cell.length_b   1.000
_cell.length_c   1.000
_cell.angle_alpha   90.00
_cell.angle_beta   90.00
_cell.angle_gamma   90.00
#
_symmetry.space_group_name_H-M   'P 1'
#
loop_
_entity.id
_entity.type
_entity.pdbx_description
1 polymer ?
#
loop_
_entity_poly.entity_id
_entity_poly.type
_entity_poly.pdbx_seq_one_letter_code
_entity_poly.pdbx_strand_id
1 'polypeptide(L)'
;MDRRLAIGVLTGAALGVLCIVGVGLRIGFEGNELFLIAMWYNRVVMGLLIGLAGGLRIVDSEYNVLVRGVLLGLVVTTAIALTSEFRDWPSFLAGVAYGAIIDWVATRYGRQDQPD
;
A
#
# COMPACT_ATOMS: atom_id res chain seq x y z
N MET A 1 -13.46 4.17 15.09
CA MET A 1 -12.55 4.13 13.93
C MET A 1 -13.23 3.32 12.85
N ASP A 2 -13.25 3.80 11.61
CA ASP A 2 -13.65 2.98 10.47
C ASP A 2 -12.81 1.70 10.48
N ARG A 3 -13.48 0.56 10.66
CA ARG A 3 -12.82 -0.76 10.74
C ARG A 3 -11.98 -1.02 9.49
N ARG A 4 -12.50 -0.61 8.33
CA ARG A 4 -11.78 -0.64 7.05
C ARG A 4 -10.50 0.20 7.06
N LEU A 5 -10.54 1.42 7.60
CA LEU A 5 -9.38 2.28 7.70
C LEU A 5 -8.28 1.63 8.55
N ALA A 6 -8.66 1.13 9.74
CA ALA A 6 -7.73 0.46 10.65
C ALA A 6 -7.09 -0.76 9.99
N ILE A 7 -7.88 -1.60 9.30
CA ILE A 7 -7.37 -2.78 8.59
C ILE A 7 -6.44 -2.36 7.45
N GLY A 8 -6.78 -1.32 6.68
CA GLY A 8 -5.94 -0.81 5.60
C GLY A 8 -4.57 -0.36 6.11
N VAL A 9 -4.54 0.46 7.18
CA VAL A 9 -3.30 0.95 7.81
C VAL A 9 -2.49 -0.20 8.39
N LEU A 10 -3.10 -1.12 9.14
CA LEU A 10 -2.40 -2.26 9.75
C LEU A 10 -1.81 -3.20 8.69
N THR A 11 -2.58 -3.48 7.63
CA THR A 11 -2.11 -4.32 6.51
C THR A 11 -0.95 -3.63 5.79
N GLY A 12 -1.07 -2.32 5.51
CA GLY A 12 0.00 -1.53 4.91
C GLY A 12 1.27 -1.50 5.76
N ALA A 13 1.15 -1.32 7.07
CA ALA A 13 2.28 -1.35 8.00
C ALA A 13 2.96 -2.72 8.03
N ALA A 14 2.18 -3.81 8.09
CA ALA A 14 2.70 -5.18 8.11
C ALA A 14 3.43 -5.54 6.80
N LEU A 15 2.80 -5.28 5.65
CA LEU A 15 3.45 -5.47 4.34
C LEU A 15 4.66 -4.54 4.16
N GLY A 16 4.62 -3.35 4.76
CA GLY A 16 5.73 -2.43 4.78
C GLY A 16 6.96 -3.00 5.48
N VAL A 17 6.80 -3.70 6.59
CA VAL A 17 7.91 -4.38 7.29
C VAL A 17 8.56 -5.42 6.38
N LEU A 18 7.76 -6.23 5.68
CA LEU A 18 8.27 -7.20 4.72
C LEU A 18 9.01 -6.51 3.56
N CYS A 19 8.52 -5.35 3.10
CA CYS A 19 9.15 -4.54 2.06
C CYS A 19 10.54 -4.04 2.47
N ILE A 20 10.67 -3.45 3.66
CA ILE A 20 11.95 -2.90 4.11
C ILE A 20 12.98 -3.98 4.41
N VAL A 21 12.56 -5.13 4.92
CA VAL A 21 13.46 -6.28 5.13
C VAL A 21 13.99 -6.73 3.76
N GLY A 22 13.13 -6.89 2.76
CA GLY A 22 13.54 -7.28 1.41
C GLY A 22 14.43 -6.25 0.70
N VAL A 23 14.32 -4.97 1.03
CA VAL A 23 15.23 -3.93 0.54
C VAL A 23 16.54 -3.95 1.30
N GLY A 24 16.51 -3.94 2.63
CA GLY A 24 17.70 -3.92 3.48
C GLY A 24 18.62 -5.11 3.25
N LEU A 25 18.08 -6.27 2.89
CA LEU A 25 18.88 -7.44 2.48
C LEU A 25 19.64 -7.24 1.15
N ARG A 26 19.22 -6.30 0.29
CA ARG A 26 19.85 -6.01 -1.01
C ARG A 26 20.80 -4.82 -0.96
N ILE A 27 20.42 -3.75 -0.25
CA ILE A 27 21.17 -2.48 -0.24
C ILE A 27 21.94 -2.24 1.08
N GLY A 28 21.73 -3.07 2.10
CA GLY A 28 22.29 -2.90 3.43
C GLY A 28 21.42 -2.01 4.34
N PHE A 29 21.42 -2.31 5.64
CA PHE A 29 20.68 -1.54 6.65
C PHE A 29 21.48 -0.31 7.15
N GLU A 30 22.79 -0.45 7.32
CA GLU A 30 23.66 0.65 7.75
C GLU A 30 23.77 1.71 6.64
N GLY A 31 23.57 2.98 7.00
CA GLY A 31 23.64 4.11 6.07
C GLY A 31 22.37 4.35 5.22
N ASN A 32 21.40 3.43 5.24
CA ASN A 32 20.13 3.55 4.51
C ASN A 32 18.89 3.62 5.41
N GLU A 33 19.07 3.80 6.71
CA GLU A 33 18.02 3.75 7.74
C GLU A 33 16.85 4.68 7.42
N LEU A 34 17.15 5.94 7.06
CA LEU A 34 16.15 6.94 6.72
C LEU A 34 15.36 6.56 5.47
N PHE A 35 16.04 5.98 4.46
CA PHE A 35 15.40 5.52 3.23
C PHE A 35 14.48 4.33 3.48
N LEU A 36 14.92 3.37 4.30
CA LEU A 36 14.10 2.22 4.70
C LEU A 36 12.86 2.69 5.48
N ILE A 37 13.02 3.59 6.46
CA ILE A 37 11.89 4.16 7.22
C ILE A 37 10.94 4.93 6.30
N ALA A 38 11.46 5.72 5.37
CA ALA A 38 10.64 6.45 4.39
C ALA A 38 9.83 5.50 3.50
N MET A 39 10.43 4.38 3.07
CA MET A 39 9.71 3.35 2.33
C MET A 39 8.65 2.64 3.17
N TRP A 40 8.94 2.32 4.43
CA TRP A 40 7.93 1.77 5.34
C TRP A 40 6.78 2.75 5.53
N TYR A 41 7.08 4.02 5.80
CA TYR A 41 6.09 5.08 5.95
C TYR A 41 5.20 5.21 4.72
N ASN A 42 5.78 5.17 3.51
CA ASN A 42 5.01 5.18 2.27
C ASN A 42 3.98 4.02 2.20
N ARG A 43 4.31 2.84 2.74
CA ARG A 43 3.40 1.68 2.80
C ARG A 43 2.27 1.87 3.80
N VAL A 44 2.55 2.54 4.92
CA VAL A 44 1.53 2.94 5.89
C VAL A 44 0.57 3.96 5.25
N VAL A 45 1.09 4.96 4.54
CA VAL A 45 0.29 5.97 3.82
C VAL A 45 -0.55 5.33 2.71
N MET A 46 -0.01 4.36 1.96
CA MET A 46 -0.78 3.58 0.99
C MET A 46 -1.96 2.86 1.66
N GLY A 47 -1.71 2.22 2.81
CA GLY A 47 -2.73 1.58 3.63
C GLY A 47 -3.84 2.52 4.08
N LEU A 48 -3.46 3.73 4.50
CA LEU A 48 -4.38 4.80 4.88
C LEU A 48 -5.27 5.22 3.70
N LEU A 49 -4.66 5.53 2.55
CA LEU A 49 -5.37 5.99 1.35
C LEU A 49 -6.37 4.95 0.84
N ILE A 50 -5.95 3.69 0.77
CA ILE A 50 -6.83 2.58 0.35
C ILE A 50 -7.93 2.33 1.39
N GLY A 51 -7.61 2.44 2.68
CA GLY A 51 -8.56 2.36 3.77
C GLY A 51 -9.69 3.39 3.62
N LEU A 52 -9.35 4.64 3.29
CA LEU A 52 -10.30 5.73 3.03
C LEU A 52 -11.06 5.57 1.71
N ALA A 53 -10.47 4.93 0.70
CA ALA A 53 -11.04 4.83 -0.65
C ALA A 53 -12.20 3.84 -0.78
N GLY A 54 -12.87 3.45 0.31
CA GLY A 54 -13.88 2.38 0.26
C GLY A 54 -15.12 2.65 -0.58
N GLY A 55 -15.52 3.92 -0.67
CA GLY A 55 -16.61 4.35 -1.53
C GLY A 55 -16.22 4.53 -3.01
N LEU A 56 -14.93 4.53 -3.35
CA LEU A 56 -14.50 4.75 -4.74
C LEU A 56 -14.86 3.53 -5.61
N ARG A 57 -15.73 3.77 -6.60
CA ARG A 57 -16.02 2.88 -7.72
C ARG A 57 -15.35 3.44 -8.97
N ILE A 58 -14.30 2.76 -9.41
CA ILE A 58 -13.56 3.05 -10.65
C ILE A 58 -14.13 2.23 -11.81
N VAL A 59 -14.60 1.01 -11.52
CA VAL A 59 -15.19 0.11 -12.50
C VAL A 59 -16.48 -0.47 -11.93
N ASP A 60 -17.53 -0.60 -12.75
CA ASP A 60 -18.81 -1.24 -12.40
C ASP A 60 -18.72 -2.77 -12.47
N SER A 61 -17.70 -3.34 -11.81
CA SER A 61 -17.46 -4.78 -11.79
C SER A 61 -16.86 -5.23 -10.46
N GLU A 62 -16.89 -6.54 -10.17
CA GLU A 62 -16.27 -7.15 -8.99
C GLU A 62 -14.75 -6.91 -8.94
N TYR A 63 -14.13 -6.63 -10.10
CA TYR A 63 -12.72 -6.25 -10.22
C TYR A 63 -12.41 -4.85 -9.69
N ASN A 64 -13.41 -4.04 -9.31
CA ASN A 64 -13.20 -2.68 -8.78
C ASN A 64 -12.21 -2.64 -7.61
N VAL A 65 -12.27 -3.62 -6.72
CA VAL A 65 -11.38 -3.72 -5.55
C VAL A 65 -9.92 -3.91 -6.00
N LEU A 66 -9.68 -4.73 -7.00
CA LEU A 66 -8.34 -4.95 -7.51
C LEU A 66 -7.83 -3.71 -8.25
N VAL A 67 -8.65 -3.13 -9.13
CA VAL A 67 -8.31 -1.95 -9.94
C VAL A 67 -8.02 -0.75 -9.03
N ARG A 68 -8.86 -0.50 -8.03
CA ARG A 68 -8.66 0.58 -7.06
C ARG A 68 -7.38 0.40 -6.25
N GLY A 69 -7.14 -0.81 -5.72
CA GLY A 69 -5.91 -1.11 -5.00
C GLY A 69 -4.66 -0.92 -5.88
N VAL A 70 -4.68 -1.40 -7.12
CA VAL A 70 -3.57 -1.24 -8.08
C VAL A 70 -3.33 0.23 -8.42
N LEU A 71 -4.39 0.99 -8.72
CA LEU A 71 -4.28 2.40 -9.09
C LEU A 71 -3.75 3.26 -7.94
N LEU A 72 -4.30 3.09 -6.73
CA LEU A 72 -3.81 3.81 -5.55
C LEU A 72 -2.39 3.37 -5.18
N GLY A 73 -2.10 2.08 -5.31
CA GLY A 73 -0.76 1.53 -5.14
C GLY A 73 0.25 2.20 -6.08
N LEU A 74 -0.10 2.28 -7.38
CA LEU A 74 0.69 2.96 -8.41
C LEU A 74 0.92 4.43 -8.10
N VAL A 75 -0.12 5.18 -7.72
CA VAL A 75 0.02 6.61 -7.39
C VAL A 75 1.03 6.81 -6.28
N VAL A 76 0.90 6.02 -5.20
CA VAL A 76 1.75 6.18 -4.01
C VAL A 76 3.18 5.69 -4.25
N THR A 77 3.38 4.62 -5.04
CA THR A 77 4.72 4.12 -5.35
C THR A 77 5.43 4.95 -6.41
N THR A 78 4.70 5.55 -7.34
CA THR A 78 5.28 6.45 -8.35
C THR A 78 5.93 7.65 -7.67
N ALA A 79 5.32 8.18 -6.61
CA ALA A 79 5.92 9.26 -5.81
C ALA A 79 7.31 8.87 -5.28
N ILE A 80 7.45 7.69 -4.66
CA ILE A 80 8.76 7.18 -4.19
C ILE A 80 9.70 6.88 -5.36
N ALA A 81 9.21 6.28 -6.44
CA ALA A 81 10.05 5.94 -7.58
C ALA A 81 10.69 7.19 -8.20
N LEU A 82 9.94 8.28 -8.31
CA LEU A 82 10.43 9.57 -8.79
C LEU A 82 11.47 10.19 -7.83
N THR A 83 11.26 10.11 -6.52
CA THR A 83 12.23 10.64 -5.54
C THR A 83 13.47 9.77 -5.39
N SER A 84 13.39 8.50 -5.79
CA SER A 84 14.49 7.52 -5.68
C SER A 84 15.24 7.34 -7.00
N GLU A 85 15.02 8.21 -8.00
CA GLU A 85 15.61 8.12 -9.35
C GLU A 85 15.44 6.73 -9.99
N PHE A 86 14.31 6.06 -9.72
CA PHE A 86 14.02 4.70 -10.19
C PHE A 86 15.06 3.63 -9.80
N ARG A 87 15.83 3.87 -8.74
CA ARG A 87 16.89 2.94 -8.28
C ARG A 87 16.35 1.57 -7.81
N ASP A 88 15.09 1.51 -7.40
CA ASP A 88 14.48 0.31 -6.78
C ASP A 88 13.19 -0.16 -7.48
N TRP A 89 13.35 -0.71 -8.68
CA TRP A 89 12.26 -1.34 -9.44
C TRP A 89 11.52 -2.46 -8.66
N PRO A 90 12.19 -3.32 -7.88
CA PRO A 90 11.51 -4.34 -7.08
C PRO A 90 10.55 -3.73 -6.04
N SER A 91 10.95 -2.64 -5.41
CA SER A 91 10.12 -1.93 -4.42
C SER A 91 8.93 -1.25 -5.08
N PHE A 92 9.10 -0.73 -6.29
CA PHE A 92 8.00 -0.17 -7.07
C PHE A 92 6.94 -1.23 -7.37
N LEU A 93 7.34 -2.37 -7.95
CA LEU A 93 6.44 -3.47 -8.28
C LEU A 93 5.77 -4.06 -7.04
N ALA A 94 6.53 -4.27 -5.97
CA ALA A 94 5.99 -4.75 -4.70
C ALA A 94 4.89 -3.82 -4.19
N GLY A 95 5.03 -2.51 -4.36
CA GLY A 95 4.02 -1.57 -3.91
C GLY A 95 2.73 -1.57 -4.72
N VAL A 96 2.80 -1.81 -6.03
CA VAL A 96 1.62 -2.01 -6.87
C VAL A 96 0.87 -3.27 -6.41
N ALA A 97 1.61 -4.36 -6.21
CA ALA A 97 1.05 -5.62 -5.71
C ALA A 97 0.47 -5.49 -4.29
N TYR A 98 1.15 -4.77 -3.39
CA TYR A 98 0.66 -4.52 -2.04
C TYR A 98 -0.57 -3.64 -2.03
N GLY A 99 -0.69 -2.65 -2.92
CA GLY A 99 -1.91 -1.86 -3.06
C GLY A 99 -3.14 -2.73 -3.37
N ALA A 100 -3.00 -3.67 -4.30
CA ALA A 100 -4.02 -4.67 -4.59
C ALA A 100 -4.40 -5.52 -3.36
N ILE A 101 -3.39 -6.04 -2.65
CA ILE A 101 -3.59 -6.89 -1.46
C ILE A 101 -4.28 -6.10 -0.34
N ILE A 102 -3.83 -4.89 -0.05
CA ILE A 102 -4.41 -4.03 0.99
C ILE A 102 -5.89 -3.78 0.71
N ASP A 103 -6.26 -3.44 -0.53
CA ASP A 103 -7.67 -3.15 -0.83
C ASP A 103 -8.54 -4.39 -0.76
N TRP A 104 -8.02 -5.54 -1.19
CA TRP A 104 -8.71 -6.82 -1.03
C TRP A 104 -8.94 -7.18 0.44
N VAL A 105 -7.89 -7.08 1.29
CA VAL A 105 -7.99 -7.34 2.74
C VAL A 105 -8.93 -6.33 3.41
N ALA A 106 -8.79 -5.03 3.11
CA ALA A 106 -9.62 -3.99 3.69
C ALA A 106 -11.09 -4.12 3.27
N THR A 107 -11.37 -4.54 2.03
CA THR A 107 -12.75 -4.74 1.57
C THR A 107 -13.35 -6.03 2.15
N ARG A 108 -12.56 -7.10 2.29
CA ARG A 108 -13.06 -8.39 2.79
C ARG A 108 -13.28 -8.40 4.30
N TYR A 109 -12.41 -7.76 5.07
CA TYR A 109 -12.47 -7.76 6.54
C TYR A 109 -12.95 -6.43 7.15
N GLY A 110 -12.98 -5.36 6.36
CA GLY A 110 -13.47 -4.04 6.79
C GLY A 110 -14.97 -3.85 6.63
N ARG A 111 -15.70 -4.84 6.11
CA ARG A 111 -17.15 -4.78 5.92
C ARG A 111 -17.88 -5.09 7.23
N GLN A 112 -18.18 -4.05 8.00
CA GLN A 112 -19.38 -3.95 8.85
C GLN A 112 -19.95 -2.54 8.65
N ASP A 113 -21.23 -2.50 8.28
CA ASP A 113 -22.14 -1.34 8.19
C ASP A 113 -21.91 -0.30 7.08
N GLN A 114 -22.39 -0.62 5.87
CA GLN A 114 -22.98 0.38 4.99
C GLN A 114 -24.51 0.22 5.14
N PRO A 115 -25.21 1.11 5.86
CA PRO A 115 -26.66 1.21 5.70
C PRO A 115 -26.94 1.76 4.29
N ASP A 116 -27.82 1.05 3.61
CA ASP A 116 -28.59 1.34 2.38
C ASP A 116 -28.28 2.64 1.61
#